data_AF-A0A355FQR4-F1
#
_entry.id   AF-A0A355FQR4-F1
#
_cell.length_a   1.000
_cell.length_b   1.000
_cell.length_c   1.000
_cell.angle_alpha   90.00
_cell.angle_beta   90.00
_cell.angle_gamma   90.00
#
_symmetry.space_group_name_H-M   'P 1'
#
loop_
_entity.id
_entity.type
_entity.pdbx_description
1 polymer ?
#
loop_
_entity_poly.entity_id
_entity_poly.type
_entity_poly.pdbx_seq_one_letter_code
_entity_poly.pdbx_strand_id
1 'polypeptide(L)' 'MIRALWTASSGMNAQQTNIDVVSNNLANVNTVGFKKSRVQFQDLLYQT' A
#
# COMPACT_ATOMS: atom_id res chain seq x y z
N MET A 1 -2.58 20.74 -12.98
CA MET A 1 -2.11 19.52 -13.66
C MET A 1 -1.02 18.78 -12.87
N ILE A 2 0.06 19.44 -12.44
CA ILE A 2 1.14 18.79 -11.66
C ILE A 2 0.68 18.15 -10.34
N ARG A 3 -0.18 18.81 -9.55
CA ARG A 3 -0.71 18.24 -8.30
C ARG A 3 -1.50 16.94 -8.52
N ALA A 4 -2.33 16.88 -9.56
CA ALA A 4 -3.10 15.68 -9.88
C ALA A 4 -2.19 14.50 -10.28
N LEU A 5 -1.09 14.77 -10.96
CA LEU A 5 -0.07 13.78 -11.32
C LEU A 5 0.65 13.23 -10.08
N TRP A 6 0.97 14.10 -9.11
CA TRP A 6 1.53 13.68 -7.83
C TRP A 6 0.55 12.85 -7.01
N THR A 7 -0.72 13.24 -6.94
CA THR A 7 -1.78 12.47 -6.28
C THR A 7 -2.02 11.11 -6.95
N ALA A 8 -2.00 11.06 -8.28
CA ALA A 8 -2.12 9.82 -9.03
C ALA A 8 -0.90 8.91 -8.79
N SER A 9 0.31 9.46 -8.81
CA SER A 9 1.55 8.74 -8.54
C SER A 9 1.58 8.18 -7.11
N SER A 10 1.21 8.97 -6.10
CA SER A 10 1.12 8.51 -4.71
C SER A 10 0.04 7.44 -4.53
N GLY A 11 -1.10 7.57 -5.21
CA GLY A 11 -2.14 6.56 -5.23
C GLY A 11 -1.69 5.25 -5.86
N MET A 12 -0.95 5.32 -6.98
CA MET A 12 -0.41 4.15 -7.67
C MET A 12 0.62 3.41 -6.79
N ASN A 13 1.49 4.15 -6.10
CA ASN A 13 2.47 3.58 -5.18
C ASN A 13 1.79 2.92 -3.96
N ALA A 14 0.75 3.55 -3.41
CA ALA A 14 -0.07 2.97 -2.34
C ALA A 14 -0.71 1.65 -2.79
N GLN A 15 -1.27 1.60 -4.00
CA GLN A 15 -1.85 0.37 -4.56
C GLN A 15 -0.78 -0.71 -4.78
N GLN A 16 0.39 -0.36 -5.31
CA GLN A 16 1.51 -1.30 -5.48
C GLN A 16 1.89 -1.93 -4.14
N THR A 17 2.09 -1.11 -3.11
CA THR A 17 2.43 -1.58 -1.75
C THR A 17 1.35 -2.51 -1.18
N ASN A 18 0.07 -2.24 -1.45
CA ASN A 18 -1.02 -3.11 -1.03
C ASN A 18 -0.94 -4.48 -1.71
N ILE A 19 -0.74 -4.51 -3.02
CA ILE A 19 -0.60 -5.75 -3.80
C ILE A 19 0.59 -6.55 -3.32
N ASP A 20 1.72 -5.91 -3.01
CA ASP A 20 2.93 -6.59 -2.54
C ASP A 20 2.71 -7.26 -1.18
N VAL A 21 2.02 -6.58 -0.26
CA VAL A 21 1.70 -7.14 1.07
C VAL A 21 0.68 -8.26 0.97
N VAL A 22 -0.35 -8.13 0.13
CA VAL A 22 -1.31 -9.21 -0.12
C VAL A 22 -0.61 -10.42 -0.74
N SER A 23 0.27 -10.20 -1.73
CA SER A 23 1.03 -11.26 -2.39
C SER A 23 1.96 -11.98 -1.41
N ASN A 24 2.64 -11.24 -0.54
CA ASN A 24 3.49 -11.82 0.49
C ASN A 24 2.70 -12.66 1.50
N ASN A 25 1.55 -12.16 1.95
CA ASN A 25 0.68 -12.91 2.85
C ASN A 25 0.13 -14.18 2.20
N LEU A 26 -0.25 -14.11 0.93
CA LEU A 26 -0.79 -15.25 0.17
C LEU A 26 0.29 -16.31 -0.06
N ALA A 27 1.51 -15.89 -0.43
CA ALA A 27 2.64 -16.79 -0.63
C ALA A 27 3.02 -17.55 0.64
N ASN A 28 2.85 -16.92 1.82
CA ASN A 28 3.23 -17.49 3.11
C ASN A 28 2.06 -18.08 3.91
N VAL A 29 0.89 -18.29 3.30
CA VAL A 29 -0.31 -18.78 4.00
C VAL A 29 -0.12 -20.16 4.65
N ASN A 30 0.74 -21.00 4.07
CA ASN A 30 1.02 -22.35 4.55
C ASN A 30 2.31 -22.44 5.41
N THR A 31 3.00 -21.31 5.64
CA THR A 31 4.23 -21.27 6.43
C THR A 31 3.88 -21.26 7.92
N VAL A 32 4.26 -22.32 8.65
CA VAL A 32 3.97 -22.45 10.09
C VAL A 32 4.67 -21.31 10.85
N GLY A 33 3.90 -20.56 11.65
CA GLY A 33 4.39 -19.43 12.44
C GLY A 33 4.43 -18.08 11.71
N PHE A 34 3.97 -18.01 10.45
CA PHE A 34 3.89 -16.75 9.71
C PHE A 34 2.86 -15.77 10.31
N LYS A 35 3.26 -14.52 10.49
CA LYS A 35 2.38 -13.43 10.96
C LYS A 35 1.98 -12.55 9.79
N LYS A 36 0.67 -12.50 9.52
CA LYS A 36 0.13 -11.65 8.45
C LYS A 36 0.43 -10.18 8.70
N SER A 37 0.80 -9.47 7.64
CA SER A 37 1.00 -8.02 7.66
C SER A 37 -0.17 -7.32 6.98
N ARG A 38 -0.54 -6.12 7.43
CA ARG A 38 -1.57 -5.30 6.78
C ARG A 38 -1.07 -3.86 6.67
N VAL A 39 -1.24 -3.28 5.48
CA VAL A 39 -0.94 -1.87 5.23
C VAL A 39 -2.15 -1.03 5.64
N GLN A 40 -1.88 0.13 6.25
CA GLN A 40 -2.87 1.17 6.51
C GLN A 40 -2.37 2.46 5.85
N PHE A 41 -3.26 3.13 5.13
CA PHE A 41 -2.98 4.41 4.49
C PHE A 41 -3.54 5.53 5.37
N GLN A 42 -2.83 6.64 5.43
CA GLN A 42 -3.22 7.85 6.15
C GLN A 42 -3.10 9.06 5.23
N ASP A 43 -3.95 10.04 5.46
CA ASP A 43 -3.96 11.27 4.69
C ASP A 43 -2.80 12.18 5.10
N LEU A 44 -2.37 13.02 4.15
CA LEU A 44 -1.34 14.04 4.38
C LEU A 44 -1.99 15.36 4.80
N LEU A 45 -1.20 16.26 5.39
CA LEU A 45 -1.63 17.59 5.81
C LEU A 45 -2.23 18.38 4.62
N TYR A 46 -3.42 18.95 4.80
CA TYR A 46 -4.08 19.76 3.78
C TYR A 46 -3.40 21.12 3.63
N GLN A 47 -2.99 21.47 2.41
CA GLN A 47 -2.50 22.80 2.08
C GLN A 47 -3.68 23.68 1.62
N THR A 48 -4.04 24.68 2.43
CA THR A 48 -4.98 25.76 2.06
C THR A 48 -4.37 26.72 1.07
#